data_AF-A0AAD9IXB0-F1
#
_entry.id   AF-A0AAD9IXB0-F1
#
_cell.length_a   1.000
_cell.length_b   1.000
_cell.length_c   1.000
_cell.angle_alpha   90.00
_cell.angle_beta   90.00
_cell.angle_gamma   90.00
#
_symmetry.space_group_name_H-M   'P 1'
#
loop_
_entity.id
_entity.type
_entity.pdbx_description
1 polymer ?
#
loop_
_entity_poly.entity_id
_entity_poly.type
_entity_poly.pdbx_seq_one_letter_code
_entity_poly.pdbx_strand_id
1 'polypeptide(L)'
;MWALFDWTHQGTLLGTARTFSMQYEQPIVRSRQKDATSGEQHLGEEIANSLKKIITPFFMRRTKAEVSKSQKNKQDNHNDNQMEDCPEYVLKY
;
A
#
# COMPACT_ATOMS: atom_id res chain seq x y z
N MET A 1 -2.28 -12.54 -3.50
CA MET A 1 -1.64 -11.56 -4.40
C MET A 1 -0.42 -12.10 -5.16
N TRP A 2 -0.04 -13.37 -5.04
CA TRP A 2 1.08 -13.95 -5.80
C TRP A 2 0.90 -13.84 -7.33
N ALA A 3 -0.29 -14.17 -7.83
CA ALA A 3 -0.59 -14.17 -9.27
C ALA A 3 -0.37 -12.82 -9.98
N LEU A 4 -0.55 -11.69 -9.28
CA LEU A 4 -0.32 -10.36 -9.86
C LEU A 4 1.17 -10.11 -10.13
N PHE A 5 2.03 -10.51 -9.19
CA PHE A 5 3.48 -10.36 -9.34
C PHE A 5 4.06 -11.36 -10.32
N ASP A 6 3.51 -12.56 -10.37
CA ASP A 6 3.87 -13.59 -11.36
C ASP A 6 3.63 -13.08 -12.79
N TRP A 7 2.45 -12.48 -13.03
CA TRP A 7 2.11 -11.89 -14.33
C TRP A 7 2.95 -10.65 -14.69
N THR A 8 3.13 -9.72 -13.73
CA THR A 8 3.83 -8.45 -14.00
C THR A 8 5.35 -8.59 -14.14
N HIS A 9 5.97 -9.61 -13.54
CA HIS A 9 7.43 -9.76 -13.46
C HIS A 9 7.94 -11.10 -14.04
N GLN A 10 7.16 -11.73 -14.94
CA GLN A 10 7.53 -12.96 -15.65
C GLN A 10 7.94 -14.11 -14.70
N GLY A 11 7.33 -14.18 -13.52
CA GLY A 11 7.58 -15.22 -12.53
C GLY A 11 8.95 -15.21 -11.82
N THR A 12 9.79 -14.20 -12.02
CA THR A 12 11.16 -14.16 -11.45
C THR A 12 11.26 -13.44 -10.11
N LEU A 13 10.33 -12.53 -9.80
CA LEU A 13 10.46 -11.64 -8.64
C LEU A 13 10.26 -12.35 -7.28
N LEU A 14 9.29 -13.26 -7.19
CA LEU A 14 8.90 -13.93 -5.93
C LEU A 14 9.08 -15.45 -5.98
N GLY A 15 9.63 -15.97 -7.08
CA GLY A 15 9.73 -17.40 -7.36
C GLY A 15 8.37 -18.08 -7.52
N THR A 16 8.34 -19.40 -7.33
CA THR A 16 7.12 -20.20 -7.52
C THR A 16 6.05 -19.92 -6.47
N ALA A 17 4.78 -20.20 -6.80
CA ALA A 17 3.66 -20.09 -5.87
C ALA A 17 3.91 -20.81 -4.56
N ARG A 18 4.44 -22.04 -4.64
CA ARG A 18 4.72 -22.87 -3.47
C ARG A 18 5.72 -22.20 -2.53
N THR A 19 6.81 -21.66 -3.09
CA THR A 19 7.84 -20.97 -2.31
C THR A 19 7.29 -19.71 -1.66
N PHE A 20 6.54 -18.90 -2.42
CA PHE A 20 5.90 -17.70 -1.90
C PHE A 20 4.93 -18.01 -0.76
N SER A 21 4.11 -19.05 -0.92
CA SER A 21 3.15 -19.44 0.11
C SER A 21 3.85 -19.87 1.40
N MET A 22 4.91 -20.67 1.31
CA MET A 22 5.65 -21.12 2.49
C MET A 22 6.43 -19.99 3.17
N GLN A 23 7.08 -19.11 2.41
CA GLN A 23 7.98 -18.09 2.97
C GLN A 23 7.26 -16.82 3.43
N TYR A 24 6.16 -16.44 2.78
CA TYR A 24 5.48 -15.17 3.04
C TYR A 24 4.03 -15.37 3.45
N GLU A 25 3.22 -16.09 2.67
CA GLU A 25 1.78 -16.16 2.91
C GLU A 25 1.42 -16.83 4.25
N GLN A 26 1.89 -18.06 4.46
CA GLN A 26 1.57 -18.84 5.66
C GLN A 26 2.00 -18.13 6.96
N PRO A 27 3.24 -17.61 7.10
CA PRO A 27 3.62 -16.91 8.32
C PRO A 27 2.86 -15.59 8.53
N ILE A 28 2.56 -14.83 7.48
CA ILE A 28 1.77 -13.58 7.58
C ILE A 28 0.30 -13.87 7.94
N VAL A 29 -0.26 -14.96 7.43
CA VAL A 29 -1.63 -15.38 7.79
C VAL A 29 -1.65 -15.89 9.23
N ARG A 30 -0.68 -16.74 9.60
CA ARG A 30 -0.54 -17.28 10.96
C ARG A 30 -0.43 -16.18 12.01
N SER A 31 0.38 -15.16 11.75
CA SER A 31 0.56 -14.03 12.67
C SER A 31 -0.73 -13.23 12.94
N ARG A 32 -1.73 -13.32 12.07
CA ARG A 32 -3.03 -12.63 12.20
C ARG A 32 -4.12 -13.49 12.85
N GLN A 33 -3.84 -14.76 13.13
CA GLN A 33 -4.81 -15.63 13.77
C GLN A 33 -5.00 -15.24 15.23
N LYS A 34 -6.19 -15.50 15.79
CA LYS A 34 -6.57 -15.08 17.15
C LYS A 34 -5.71 -15.73 18.23
N ASP A 35 -5.17 -16.91 17.95
CA ASP A 35 -4.32 -17.72 18.81
C ASP A 35 -2.82 -17.47 18.60
N ALA A 36 -2.44 -16.48 17.78
CA ALA A 36 -1.04 -16.18 17.48
C ALA A 36 -0.30 -15.67 18.73
N THR A 37 0.85 -16.28 19.02
CA THR A 37 1.74 -15.85 20.10
C THR A 37 2.38 -14.51 19.72
N SER A 38 2.78 -13.69 20.71
CA SER A 38 3.48 -12.42 20.47
C SER A 38 4.72 -12.58 19.57
N GLY A 39 5.45 -13.69 19.68
CA GLY A 39 6.57 -14.01 18.80
C GLY A 39 6.17 -14.28 17.35
N GLU A 40 5.06 -14.99 17.12
CA GLU A 40 4.53 -15.25 15.78
C GLU A 40 3.99 -13.96 15.14
N GLN A 41 3.38 -13.08 15.94
CA GLN A 41 2.93 -11.76 15.51
C GLN A 41 4.08 -10.91 14.98
N HIS A 42 5.13 -10.76 15.79
CA HIS A 42 6.33 -10.01 15.41
C HIS A 42 7.03 -10.60 14.19
N LEU A 43 7.16 -11.94 14.14
CA LEU A 43 7.76 -12.62 13.00
C LEU A 43 6.97 -12.37 11.71
N GLY A 44 5.64 -12.43 11.76
CA GLY A 44 4.81 -12.15 10.59
C GLY A 44 4.88 -10.70 10.13
N GLU A 45 5.02 -9.75 11.06
CA GLU A 45 5.27 -8.33 10.72
C GLU A 45 6.62 -8.15 10.01
N GLU A 46 7.68 -8.77 10.53
CA GLU A 46 9.02 -8.71 9.92
C GLU A 46 9.03 -9.30 8.51
N ILE A 47 8.36 -10.45 8.31
CA ILE A 47 8.22 -11.09 7.00
C ILE A 47 7.39 -10.22 6.06
N ALA A 48 6.29 -9.61 6.54
CA ALA A 48 5.49 -8.68 5.74
C ALA A 48 6.31 -7.43 5.34
N ASN A 49 7.13 -6.90 6.24
CA ASN A 49 8.03 -5.79 5.95
C ASN A 49 9.10 -6.17 4.94
N SER A 50 9.67 -7.37 5.04
CA SER A 50 10.61 -7.91 4.05
C SER A 50 9.99 -7.98 2.65
N LEU A 51 8.78 -8.55 2.54
CA LEU A 51 8.04 -8.59 1.29
C LEU A 51 7.77 -7.18 0.74
N LYS A 52 7.35 -6.25 1.62
CA LYS A 52 7.09 -4.85 1.26
C LYS A 52 8.33 -4.17 0.67
N LYS A 53 9.51 -4.39 1.25
CA LYS A 53 10.77 -3.80 0.76
C LYS A 53 11.08 -4.24 -0.67
N ILE A 54 10.83 -5.51 -1.00
CA ILE A 54 11.03 -6.07 -2.35
C ILE A 54 10.09 -5.41 -3.36
N ILE A 55 8.82 -5.22 -3.00
CA ILE A 55 7.81 -4.71 -3.94
C ILE A 55 7.83 -3.18 -4.07
N THR A 56 8.27 -2.45 -3.04
CA THR A 56 8.24 -0.97 -2.98
C THR A 56 8.80 -0.27 -4.22
N PRO A 57 9.97 -0.63 -4.79
CA PRO A 57 10.50 0.05 -5.97
C PRO A 57 9.61 -0.07 -7.23
N PHE A 58 8.76 -1.09 -7.29
CA PHE A 58 7.85 -1.32 -8.43
C PHE A 58 6.50 -0.61 -8.27
N PHE A 59 6.18 -0.12 -7.06
CA PHE A 59 4.92 0.58 -6.79
C PHE A 59 5.07 2.09 -7.03
N MET A 60 4.54 2.57 -8.15
CA MET A 60 4.32 3.99 -8.38
C MET A 60 2.92 4.39 -7.89
N ARG A 61 2.83 5.10 -6.75
CA ARG A 61 1.56 5.54 -6.17
C ARG A 61 1.51 7.07 -6.07
N ARG A 62 0.39 7.66 -6.52
CA ARG A 62 0.01 9.04 -6.21
C ARG A 62 -1.23 9.06 -5.32
N THR A 63 -1.31 10.00 -4.39
CA THR A 63 -2.51 10.20 -3.55
C THR A 63 -3.32 11.40 -4.01
N LYS A 64 -4.65 11.39 -3.78
CA LYS A 64 -5.52 12.54 -4.12
C LYS A 64 -5.06 13.82 -3.39
N ALA A 65 -4.55 13.67 -2.16
CA ALA A 65 -3.96 14.77 -1.38
C ALA A 65 -2.73 15.40 -2.06
N GLU A 66 -1.89 14.62 -2.74
CA GLU A 66 -0.77 15.14 -3.54
C GLU A 66 -1.25 15.84 -4.81
N VAL A 67 -2.25 15.27 -5.50
CA VAL A 67 -2.76 15.80 -6.78
C VAL A 67 -3.50 17.13 -6.61
N SER A 68 -4.34 17.25 -5.58
CA SER A 68 -5.10 18.48 -5.32
C SER A 68 -4.20 19.68 -5.01
N LYS A 69 -3.02 19.47 -4.41
CA LYS A 69 -2.02 20.54 -4.18
C LYS A 69 -1.37 21.01 -5.49
N SER A 70 -1.09 20.09 -6.41
CA SER A 70 -0.59 20.43 -7.75
C SER A 70 -1.62 21.16 -8.62
N GLN A 71 -2.92 20.95 -8.38
CA GLN A 71 -3.99 21.68 -9.09
C GLN A 71 -4.15 23.12 -8.57
N LYS A 72 -4.03 23.34 -7.26
CA LYS A 72 -4.00 24.71 -6.67
C LYS A 72 -2.84 25.55 -7.23
N ASN A 73 -1.62 25.00 -7.25
CA ASN A 73 -0.45 25.67 -7.83
C ASN A 73 -0.56 25.99 -9.34
N LYS A 74 -1.50 25.37 -10.08
CA LYS A 74 -1.76 25.71 -11.49
C LYS A 74 -2.80 26.82 -11.66
N GLN A 75 -3.63 27.07 -10.66
CA GLN A 75 -4.63 28.14 -10.68
C GLN A 75 -4.07 29.48 -10.16
N ASP A 76 -2.98 29.46 -9.39
CA ASP A 76 -2.36 30.67 -8.83
C ASP A 76 -1.56 31.53 -9.83
N ASN A 77 -1.66 31.27 -11.14
CA ASN A 77 -1.12 32.14 -12.21
C ASN A 77 -2.21 32.87 -13.03
N HIS A 78 -3.46 32.87 -12.55
CA HIS A 78 -4.48 33.74 -13.13
C HIS A 78 -5.36 34.38 -12.05
N ASN A 79 -4.98 35.61 -11.70
CA ASN A 79 -5.76 36.71 -11.13
C ASN A 79 -6.49 36.51 -9.80
N ASP A 80 -6.20 37.45 -8.91
CA ASP A 80 -6.96 37.82 -7.71
C ASP A 80 -8.47 37.75 -7.90
N ASN A 81 -9.16 37.02 -7.03
CA ASN A 81 -10.30 37.52 -6.25
C ASN A 81 -10.73 36.49 -5.19
N GLN A 82 -10.92 37.00 -3.98
CA GLN A 82 -11.34 36.29 -2.77
C GLN A 82 -12.68 35.58 -2.97
N MET A 83 -12.83 34.33 -2.50
CA MET A 83 -14.09 33.87 -1.89
C MET A 83 -13.94 32.57 -1.10
N GLU A 84 -14.03 32.73 0.23
CA GLU A 84 -14.72 31.93 1.26
C GLU A 84 -14.66 30.38 1.29
N ASP A 85 -14.36 29.93 2.51
CA ASP A 85 -14.28 28.57 3.06
C ASP A 85 -15.45 27.63 2.65
N CYS A 86 -15.13 26.39 2.26
CA CYS A 86 -16.14 25.35 2.01
C CYS A 86 -16.04 24.24 3.09
N PRO A 87 -17.11 23.96 3.85
CA PRO A 87 -17.04 23.09 5.01
C PRO A 87 -17.03 21.59 4.66
N GLU A 88 -16.45 20.83 5.59
CA GLU A 88 -16.24 19.38 5.54
C GLU A 88 -17.57 18.61 5.60
N TYR A 89 -17.88 17.83 4.55
CA TYR A 89 -19.04 16.93 4.55
C TYR A 89 -18.77 15.72 5.44
N VAL A 90 -19.42 15.71 6.62
CA VAL A 90 -19.47 14.55 7.52
C VAL A 90 -20.50 13.55 6.96
N LEU A 91 -20.03 12.42 6.44
CA LEU A 91 -20.90 11.29 6.09
C LEU A 91 -21.28 10.53 7.37
N LYS A 92 -22.49 10.79 7.88
CA LYS A 92 -23.20 9.88 8.78
C LYS A 92 -24.13 9.00 7.94
N TYR A 93 -23.87 7.70 7.94
CA TYR A 93 -24.90 6.66 7.91
C TYR A 93 -24.58 5.66 9.01
#